data_AF-A0A7W1G4T6-F1
#
_entry.id   AF-A0A7W1G4T6-F1
#
_cell.length_a   1.000
_cell.length_b   1.000
_cell.length_c   1.000
_cell.angle_alpha   90.00
_cell.angle_beta   90.00
_cell.angle_gamma   90.00
#
_symmetry.space_group_name_H-M   'P 1'
#
loop_
_entity.id
_entity.type
_entity.pdbx_description
1 polymer ?
#
loop_
_entity_poly.entity_id
_entity_poly.type
_entity_poly.pdbx_seq_one_letter_code
_entity_poly.pdbx_strand_id
1 'polypeptide(L)'
;MFPSPLPALQALAPLPEPRLSVADLSDWDPGVAVVLQGLGFLVGHGLACNAVCASCGAVHRFERLPNKPALFAAGCPDAGLVTRAAECLQDWTIAHASLATWIGAQMGASGDPQEVLPGQAWRWDRVQFAGARRALIVVRSPPARTSADAWQRLGLVPRAMLLSFGIKPLVSDDQGPVAFTAPVWSYLEDEGGLRLLVEELAQDVAATEQDRAEPSRPVPDKRATRSRTLGLLHKELVSHIQSAKDALRQGEALLPKPEQQWLAKAVETSEATVSRCLTEDESAAGLALRRLWAIAEDEDAVRVFDPNATQ
;
A
#
# COMPACT_ATOMS: atom_id res chain seq x y z
N MET A 1 20.92 -19.96 22.86
CA MET A 1 20.68 -19.09 21.69
C MET A 1 19.83 -17.96 22.21
N PHE A 2 20.35 -16.74 22.20
CA PHE A 2 19.56 -15.58 22.62
C PHE A 2 18.49 -15.29 21.57
N PRO A 3 17.30 -14.78 21.96
CA PRO A 3 16.31 -14.29 21.01
C PRO A 3 16.86 -13.10 20.22
N SER A 4 16.43 -12.98 18.97
CA SER A 4 16.70 -11.82 18.13
C SER A 4 16.03 -10.56 18.71
N PRO A 5 16.63 -9.36 18.65
CA PRO A 5 16.02 -8.12 19.11
C PRO A 5 14.97 -7.61 18.10
N LEU A 6 14.93 -8.13 16.87
CA LEU A 6 14.10 -7.62 15.79
C LEU A 6 12.61 -7.54 16.14
N PRO A 7 11.96 -8.56 16.74
CA PRO A 7 10.56 -8.47 17.13
C PRO A 7 10.29 -7.34 18.13
N ALA A 8 11.19 -7.13 19.10
CA ALA A 8 11.06 -6.07 20.08
C ALA A 8 11.23 -4.68 19.44
N LEU A 9 12.26 -4.52 18.59
CA LEU A 9 12.48 -3.28 17.84
C LEU A 9 11.31 -2.96 16.90
N GLN A 10 10.76 -3.97 16.22
CA GLN A 10 9.59 -3.84 15.34
C GLN A 10 8.35 -3.38 16.10
N ALA A 11 8.11 -3.93 17.29
CA ALA A 11 6.97 -3.55 18.13
C ALA A 11 7.09 -2.12 18.67
N LEU A 12 8.31 -1.70 19.01
CA LEU A 12 8.57 -0.41 19.64
C LEU A 12 8.72 0.74 18.64
N ALA A 13 9.30 0.49 17.47
CA ALA A 13 9.64 1.55 16.53
C ALA A 13 8.47 2.45 16.07
N PRO A 14 7.20 2.00 15.93
CA PRO A 14 6.10 2.90 15.60
C PRO A 14 5.64 3.79 16.77
N LEU A 15 6.05 3.51 18.01
CA LEU A 15 5.64 4.27 19.19
C LEU A 15 6.25 5.68 19.20
N PRO A 16 5.56 6.68 19.78
CA PRO A 16 6.10 8.04 19.86
C PRO A 16 7.32 8.14 20.77
N GLU A 17 7.34 7.36 21.85
CA GLU A 17 8.41 7.31 22.84
C GLU A 17 8.75 5.84 23.17
N PRO A 18 9.47 5.13 22.28
CA PRO A 18 9.87 3.76 22.58
C PRO A 18 10.80 3.75 23.79
N ARG A 19 10.52 2.86 24.74
CA ARG A 19 11.32 2.63 25.95
C ARG A 19 11.73 1.17 25.97
N LEU A 20 13.01 0.95 26.22
CA LEU A 20 13.59 -0.36 26.52
C LEU A 20 14.22 -0.25 27.90
N SER A 21 13.86 -1.16 28.79
CA SER A 21 14.44 -1.29 30.11
C SER A 21 15.68 -2.19 30.07
N VAL A 22 16.43 -2.22 31.16
CA VAL A 22 17.55 -3.16 31.35
C VAL A 22 17.08 -4.60 31.18
N ALA A 23 15.88 -4.92 31.67
CA ALA A 23 15.34 -6.28 31.57
C ALA A 23 15.13 -6.67 30.10
N ASP A 24 14.57 -5.77 29.29
CA ASP A 24 14.33 -6.03 27.86
C ASP A 24 15.65 -6.28 27.11
N LEU A 25 16.72 -5.55 27.43
CA LEU A 25 18.04 -5.75 26.83
C LEU A 25 18.76 -7.00 27.36
N SER A 26 18.45 -7.43 28.58
CA SER A 26 19.07 -8.60 29.22
C SER A 26 18.62 -9.91 28.58
N ASP A 27 17.45 -9.88 27.92
CA ASP A 27 16.95 -11.01 27.15
C ASP A 27 17.68 -11.17 25.81
N TRP A 28 18.42 -10.15 25.34
CA TRP A 28 19.13 -10.19 24.07
C TRP A 28 20.56 -10.72 24.24
N ASP A 29 21.20 -11.06 23.12
CA ASP A 29 22.65 -11.30 23.14
C ASP A 29 23.38 -10.01 23.59
N PRO A 30 24.27 -10.07 24.59
CA PRO A 30 24.99 -8.89 25.08
C PRO A 30 25.76 -8.13 23.98
N GLY A 31 26.26 -8.84 22.97
CA GLY A 31 26.95 -8.23 21.83
C GLY A 31 26.02 -7.38 20.97
N VAL A 32 24.76 -7.78 20.81
CA VAL A 32 23.77 -7.08 19.99
C VAL A 32 23.43 -5.71 20.56
N ALA A 33 23.17 -5.61 21.87
CA ALA A 33 22.88 -4.32 22.50
C ALA A 33 24.06 -3.34 22.36
N VAL A 34 25.29 -3.83 22.51
CA VAL A 34 26.51 -3.03 22.31
C VAL A 34 26.65 -2.57 20.85
N VAL A 35 26.39 -3.45 19.88
CA VAL A 35 26.40 -3.10 18.46
C VAL A 35 25.34 -2.04 18.14
N LEU A 36 24.10 -2.20 18.61
CA LEU A 36 23.03 -1.23 18.38
C LEU A 36 23.32 0.14 19.03
N GLN A 37 23.96 0.16 20.19
CA GLN A 37 24.46 1.39 20.82
C GLN A 37 25.62 2.02 20.04
N GLY A 38 26.56 1.20 19.56
CA GLY A 38 27.68 1.66 18.73
C GLY A 38 27.25 2.24 17.38
N LEU A 39 26.17 1.70 16.80
CA LEU A 39 25.50 2.26 15.62
C LEU A 39 24.64 3.50 15.94
N GLY A 40 24.48 3.84 17.22
CA GLY A 40 23.66 4.95 17.68
C GLY A 40 22.16 4.72 17.51
N PHE A 41 21.71 3.47 17.32
CA PHE A 41 20.28 3.14 17.21
C PHE A 41 19.61 3.10 18.58
N LEU A 42 20.36 2.68 19.60
CA LEU A 42 19.92 2.73 21.00
C LEU A 42 20.68 3.82 21.72
N VAL A 43 19.94 4.79 22.24
CA VAL A 43 20.50 5.90 23.02
C VAL A 43 19.88 5.91 24.40
N GLY A 44 20.70 6.23 25.41
CA GLY A 44 20.21 6.39 26.78
C GLY A 44 19.18 7.53 26.83
N HIS A 45 18.01 7.26 27.37
CA HIS A 45 16.94 8.24 27.48
C HIS A 45 16.87 8.89 28.86
N GLY A 46 17.07 8.09 29.91
CA GLY A 46 16.98 8.54 31.30
C GLY A 46 16.92 7.37 32.26
N LEU A 47 16.64 7.65 33.53
CA LEU A 47 16.43 6.60 34.52
C LEU A 47 14.92 6.35 34.70
N ALA A 48 14.51 5.10 34.53
CA ALA A 48 13.20 4.62 34.88
C ALA A 48 12.95 4.84 36.38
N CYS A 49 11.85 5.50 36.70
CA CYS A 49 11.38 5.58 38.08
C CYS A 49 10.56 4.35 38.49
N ASN A 50 10.22 3.46 37.55
CA ASN A 50 9.46 2.23 37.80
C ASN A 50 10.24 1.03 37.27
N ALA A 51 10.36 -0.05 38.05
CA ALA A 51 10.99 -1.29 37.59
C ALA A 51 10.35 -2.52 38.25
N VAL A 52 10.39 -3.65 37.54
CA VAL A 52 9.92 -4.94 38.07
C VAL A 52 10.85 -5.41 39.19
N CYS A 53 10.29 -5.65 40.37
CA CYS A 53 11.02 -6.18 41.51
C CYS A 53 11.41 -7.64 41.28
N ALA A 54 12.68 -7.97 41.51
CA ALA A 54 13.16 -9.35 41.36
C ALA A 54 12.63 -10.29 42.45
N SER A 55 12.18 -9.74 43.59
CA SER A 55 11.67 -10.53 44.72
C SER A 55 10.20 -10.91 44.56
N CYS A 56 9.33 -9.94 44.25
CA CYS A 56 7.87 -10.17 44.18
C CYS A 56 7.30 -10.16 42.76
N GLY A 57 8.10 -9.84 41.74
CA GLY A 57 7.65 -9.75 40.34
C GLY A 57 6.73 -8.56 40.01
N ALA A 58 6.35 -7.73 40.99
CA ALA A 58 5.52 -6.54 40.77
C ALA A 58 6.36 -5.32 40.36
N VAL A 59 5.75 -4.38 39.64
CA VAL A 59 6.37 -3.09 39.32
C VAL A 59 6.34 -2.20 40.55
N HIS A 60 7.50 -1.64 40.92
CA HIS A 60 7.62 -0.68 42.02
C HIS A 60 8.23 0.62 41.54
N ARG A 61 7.85 1.72 42.20
CA ARG A 61 8.47 3.02 42.01
C ARG A 61 9.75 3.12 42.84
N PHE A 62 10.87 3.34 42.19
CA PHE A 62 12.19 3.50 42.79
C PHE A 62 12.52 4.98 42.95
N GLU A 63 12.88 5.38 44.17
CA GLU A 63 13.23 6.75 44.52
C GLU A 63 14.72 6.87 44.84
N ARG A 64 15.33 7.98 44.43
CA ARG A 64 16.75 8.24 44.67
C ARG A 64 17.01 8.42 46.16
N LEU A 65 17.98 7.72 46.71
CA LEU A 65 18.34 7.86 48.12
C LEU A 65 19.08 9.18 48.36
N PRO A 66 18.66 10.02 49.33
CA PRO A 66 19.24 11.34 49.57
C PRO A 66 20.76 11.32 49.82
N ASN A 67 21.22 10.31 50.58
CA ASN A 67 22.61 10.18 51.01
C ASN A 67 23.44 9.26 50.10
N LYS A 68 22.81 8.61 49.11
CA LYS A 68 23.47 7.66 48.20
C LYS A 68 22.96 7.90 46.78
N PRO A 69 23.47 8.94 46.09
CA PRO A 69 22.94 9.40 44.81
C PRO A 69 23.00 8.40 43.66
N ALA A 70 23.82 7.34 43.78
CA ALA A 70 23.93 6.25 42.82
C ALA A 70 22.95 5.09 43.10
N LEU A 71 22.22 5.13 44.21
CA LEU A 71 21.27 4.11 44.61
C LEU A 71 19.84 4.65 44.65
N PHE A 72 18.94 3.78 44.24
CA PHE A 72 17.52 3.98 44.29
C PHE A 72 16.89 2.90 45.16
N ALA A 73 15.78 3.20 45.83
CA ALA A 73 15.10 2.26 46.70
C ALA A 73 13.59 2.26 46.47
N ALA A 74 12.98 1.11 46.71
CA ALA A 74 11.52 0.93 46.71
C ALA A 74 11.12 0.01 47.87
N GLY A 75 9.91 0.20 48.40
CA GLY A 75 9.31 -0.75 49.32
C GLY A 75 8.69 -1.92 48.56
N CYS A 76 9.12 -3.14 48.87
CA CYS A 76 8.56 -4.39 48.40
C CYS A 76 7.84 -5.10 49.56
N PRO A 77 6.60 -5.59 49.39
CA PRO A 77 5.89 -6.29 50.46
C PRO A 77 6.59 -7.58 50.89
N ASP A 78 7.28 -8.26 49.98
CA ASP A 78 7.89 -9.58 50.23
C ASP A 78 9.33 -9.49 50.75
N ALA A 79 10.08 -8.47 50.32
CA ALA A 79 11.51 -8.31 50.62
C ALA A 79 11.85 -7.06 51.47
N GLY A 80 10.85 -6.25 51.83
CA GLY A 80 11.07 -4.98 52.51
C GLY A 80 11.71 -3.95 51.58
N LEU A 81 12.73 -3.23 52.05
CA LEU A 81 13.40 -2.19 51.26
C LEU A 81 14.34 -2.83 50.23
N VAL A 82 14.02 -2.73 48.94
CA VAL A 82 14.88 -3.18 47.85
C VAL A 82 15.65 -2.00 47.26
N THR A 83 16.95 -2.16 47.04
CA THR A 83 17.80 -1.13 46.44
C THR A 83 18.31 -1.54 45.06
N ARG A 84 18.43 -0.58 44.14
CA ARG A 84 19.02 -0.77 42.81
C ARG A 84 20.05 0.32 42.52
N ALA A 85 21.08 -0.05 41.75
CA ALA A 85 22.01 0.93 41.20
C ALA A 85 21.34 1.68 40.03
N ALA A 86 21.81 2.89 39.74
CA ALA A 86 21.26 3.72 38.67
C ALA A 86 21.31 3.02 37.30
N GLU A 87 22.37 2.24 37.05
CA GLU A 87 22.57 1.50 35.81
C GLU A 87 21.48 0.45 35.59
N CYS A 88 20.93 -0.12 36.67
CA CYS A 88 19.82 -1.08 36.62
C CYS A 88 18.45 -0.44 36.33
N LEU A 89 18.39 0.89 36.30
CA LEU A 89 17.21 1.68 36.00
C LEU A 89 17.38 2.48 34.70
N GLN A 90 18.47 2.29 33.96
CA GLN A 90 18.65 2.98 32.70
C GLN A 90 17.56 2.54 31.70
N ASP A 91 16.89 3.52 31.10
CA ASP A 91 16.03 3.32 29.94
C ASP A 91 16.77 3.72 28.67
N TRP A 92 16.55 2.96 27.62
CA TRP A 92 16.99 3.25 26.26
C TRP A 92 15.80 3.62 25.39
N THR A 93 16.08 4.37 24.34
CA THR A 93 15.11 4.66 23.29
C THR A 93 15.75 4.44 21.92
N ILE A 94 14.90 4.30 20.90
CA ILE A 94 15.33 4.12 19.51
C ILE A 94 15.58 5.50 18.92
N ALA A 95 16.81 5.77 18.49
CA ALA A 95 17.14 6.98 17.74
C ALA A 95 16.75 6.77 16.26
N HIS A 96 15.48 7.04 15.95
CA HIS A 96 14.93 6.80 14.60
C HIS A 96 15.69 7.54 13.48
N ALA A 97 16.24 8.72 13.77
CA ALA A 97 17.05 9.46 12.80
C ALA A 97 18.36 8.72 12.46
N SER A 98 19.03 8.13 13.46
CA SER A 98 20.23 7.31 13.25
C SER A 98 19.90 6.05 12.44
N LEU A 99 18.79 5.39 12.78
CA LEU A 99 18.33 4.19 12.07
C LEU A 99 17.95 4.50 10.62
N ALA A 100 17.23 5.60 10.38
CA ALA A 100 16.89 6.06 9.04
C ALA A 100 18.15 6.38 8.23
N THR A 101 19.11 7.08 8.85
CA THR A 101 20.40 7.42 8.22
C THR A 101 21.18 6.17 7.83
N TRP A 102 21.22 5.17 8.70
CA TRP A 102 21.84 3.89 8.38
C TRP A 102 21.13 3.18 7.22
N ILE A 103 19.79 3.13 7.20
CA ILE A 103 19.04 2.57 6.06
C ILE A 103 19.38 3.31 4.77
N GLY A 104 19.38 4.65 4.79
CA GLY A 104 19.77 5.46 3.65
C GLY A 104 21.16 5.10 3.15
N ALA A 105 22.15 4.99 4.04
CA ALA A 105 23.51 4.60 3.70
C ALA A 105 23.58 3.19 3.08
N GLN A 106 22.86 2.20 3.64
CA GLN A 106 22.78 0.84 3.06
C GLN A 106 22.13 0.85 1.66
N MET A 107 21.23 1.78 1.40
CA MET A 107 20.58 1.98 0.09
C MET A 107 21.38 2.87 -0.87
N GLY A 108 22.63 3.23 -0.53
CA GLY A 108 23.50 4.05 -1.38
C GLY A 108 23.14 5.54 -1.39
N ALA A 109 22.48 6.04 -0.34
CA ALA A 109 22.28 7.47 -0.16
C ALA A 109 23.59 8.21 0.09
N SER A 110 23.71 9.39 -0.50
CA SER A 110 24.81 10.31 -0.24
C SER A 110 24.30 11.50 0.57
N GLY A 111 24.99 11.82 1.67
CA GLY A 111 24.65 12.97 2.52
C GLY A 111 23.55 12.68 3.54
N ASP A 112 23.28 13.68 4.36
CA ASP A 112 22.29 13.59 5.43
C ASP A 112 20.86 13.71 4.90
N PRO A 113 19.89 12.99 5.50
CA PRO A 113 18.49 13.15 5.13
C PRO A 113 17.95 14.53 5.48
N GLN A 114 17.03 15.02 4.67
CA GLN A 114 16.14 16.09 5.08
C GLN A 114 15.05 15.52 6.00
N GLU A 115 14.93 16.07 7.21
CA GLU A 115 13.79 15.78 8.08
C GLU A 115 12.56 16.58 7.61
N VAL A 116 11.62 15.90 6.93
CA VAL A 116 10.41 16.54 6.37
C VAL A 116 9.27 16.61 7.38
N LEU A 117 9.24 15.66 8.33
CA LEU A 117 8.38 15.66 9.49
C LEU A 117 9.25 15.40 10.74
N PRO A 118 9.32 16.34 11.70
CA PRO A 118 10.15 16.21 12.89
C PRO A 118 9.92 14.91 13.65
N GLY A 119 10.98 14.12 13.83
CA GLY A 119 11.01 12.82 14.50
C GLY A 119 10.20 11.72 13.80
N GLN A 120 9.72 11.95 12.58
CA GLN A 120 8.75 11.07 11.92
C GLN A 120 9.13 10.68 10.50
N ALA A 121 9.78 11.55 9.73
CA ALA A 121 10.08 11.25 8.34
C ALA A 121 11.38 11.91 7.86
N TRP A 122 12.18 11.11 7.18
CA TRP A 122 13.50 11.46 6.66
C TRP A 122 13.54 11.17 5.16
N ARG A 123 14.03 12.11 4.37
CA ARG A 123 14.00 12.08 2.92
C ARG A 123 15.38 12.29 2.32
N TRP A 124 15.68 11.49 1.31
CA TRP A 124 16.74 11.72 0.35
C TRP A 124 16.14 11.93 -1.02
N ASP A 125 16.46 13.04 -1.67
CA ASP A 125 15.96 13.33 -3.02
C ASP A 125 16.52 12.37 -4.08
N ARG A 126 17.72 11.82 -3.82
CA ARG A 126 18.44 11.02 -4.78
C ARG A 126 19.27 9.92 -4.13
N VAL A 127 18.79 8.69 -4.26
CA VAL A 127 19.49 7.43 -4.01
C VAL A 127 19.69 6.68 -5.32
N GLN A 128 20.84 6.04 -5.50
CA GLN A 128 21.09 5.12 -6.61
C GLN A 128 20.80 3.69 -6.13
N PHE A 129 19.63 3.16 -6.46
CA PHE A 129 19.16 1.86 -5.96
C PHE A 129 18.50 1.06 -7.08
N ALA A 130 18.75 -0.26 -7.12
CA ALA A 130 18.24 -1.17 -8.15
C ALA A 130 18.44 -0.64 -9.60
N GLY A 131 19.62 -0.06 -9.88
CA GLY A 131 19.97 0.46 -11.20
C GLY A 131 19.34 1.82 -11.57
N ALA A 132 18.54 2.44 -10.71
CA ALA A 132 17.86 3.72 -10.98
C ALA A 132 18.11 4.78 -9.90
N ARG A 133 17.93 6.05 -10.28
CA ARG A 133 17.95 7.19 -9.35
C ARG A 133 16.55 7.49 -8.86
N ARG A 134 16.33 7.54 -7.54
CA ARG A 134 15.00 7.71 -6.92
C ARG A 134 15.08 8.55 -5.66
N ALA A 135 13.94 9.08 -5.24
CA ALA A 135 13.81 9.56 -3.87
C ALA A 135 13.60 8.38 -2.91
N LEU A 136 14.21 8.44 -1.74
CA LEU A 136 13.95 7.53 -0.61
C LEU A 136 13.32 8.35 0.51
N ILE A 137 12.18 7.89 1.01
CA ILE A 137 11.57 8.40 2.22
C ILE A 137 11.49 7.25 3.23
N VAL A 138 12.02 7.48 4.42
CA VAL A 138 11.87 6.57 5.56
C VAL A 138 10.94 7.25 6.56
N VAL A 139 9.88 6.55 6.97
CA VAL A 139 8.90 7.05 7.93
C VAL A 139 8.84 6.17 9.17
N ARG A 140 8.64 6.77 10.33
CA ARG A 140 8.40 6.02 11.57
C ARG A 140 7.07 5.30 11.54
N SER A 141 6.02 6.06 11.29
CA SER A 141 4.67 5.55 11.07
C SER A 141 4.07 6.32 9.90
N PRO A 142 3.46 5.66 8.91
CA PRO A 142 2.80 6.37 7.83
C PRO A 142 1.71 7.29 8.40
N PRO A 143 1.54 8.51 7.87
CA PRO A 143 0.43 9.35 8.27
C PRO A 143 -0.90 8.63 8.03
N ALA A 144 -1.92 8.95 8.82
CA ALA A 144 -3.27 8.44 8.56
C ALA A 144 -3.67 8.77 7.12
N ARG A 145 -4.39 7.87 6.44
CA ARG A 145 -4.84 8.06 5.04
C ARG A 145 -5.55 9.40 4.83
N THR A 146 -6.26 9.86 5.85
CA THR A 146 -7.03 11.12 5.85
C THR A 146 -6.18 12.38 6.00
N SER A 147 -4.89 12.27 6.33
CA SER A 147 -4.00 13.41 6.58
C SER A 147 -3.33 13.88 5.28
N ALA A 148 -4.11 14.43 4.34
CA ALA A 148 -3.61 14.89 3.04
C ALA A 148 -2.38 15.82 3.16
N ASP A 149 -2.41 16.76 4.12
CA ASP A 149 -1.30 17.69 4.37
C ASP A 149 0.00 16.97 4.76
N ALA A 150 -0.10 15.92 5.59
CA ALA A 150 1.08 15.15 6.01
C ALA A 150 1.70 14.41 4.82
N TRP A 151 0.87 13.82 3.97
CA TRP A 151 1.30 13.16 2.74
C TRP A 151 1.92 14.14 1.74
N GLN A 152 1.32 15.34 1.59
CA GLN A 152 1.88 16.41 0.76
C GLN A 152 3.25 16.87 1.27
N ARG A 153 3.43 16.96 2.60
CA ARG A 153 4.71 17.33 3.23
C ARG A 153 5.82 16.30 3.04
N LEU A 154 5.49 15.01 2.85
CA LEU A 154 6.49 14.01 2.45
C LEU A 154 7.07 14.35 1.05
N GLY A 155 6.32 15.11 0.24
CA GLY A 155 6.71 15.55 -1.09
C GLY A 155 6.93 14.37 -2.01
N LEU A 156 6.02 13.37 -1.95
CA LEU A 156 6.11 12.17 -2.76
C LEU A 156 6.24 12.54 -4.24
N VAL A 157 7.26 11.96 -4.88
CA VAL A 157 7.50 12.11 -6.32
C VAL A 157 7.23 10.79 -7.02
N PRO A 158 6.90 10.80 -8.32
CA PRO A 158 6.82 9.58 -9.10
C PRO A 158 8.09 8.75 -8.92
N ARG A 159 7.92 7.46 -8.67
CA ARG A 159 8.99 6.49 -8.43
C ARG A 159 9.78 6.67 -7.11
N ALA A 160 9.27 7.44 -6.16
CA ALA A 160 9.82 7.43 -4.81
C ALA A 160 9.69 6.03 -4.17
N MET A 161 10.61 5.70 -3.28
CA MET A 161 10.51 4.55 -2.38
C MET A 161 10.12 5.05 -1.00
N LEU A 162 9.14 4.41 -0.37
CA LEU A 162 8.67 4.75 0.97
C LEU A 162 8.80 3.53 1.88
N LEU A 163 9.74 3.59 2.81
CA LEU A 163 9.97 2.56 3.81
C LEU A 163 9.43 2.98 5.17
N SER A 164 8.83 2.06 5.92
CA SER A 164 8.28 2.37 7.24
C SER A 164 8.87 1.50 8.36
N PHE A 165 9.05 2.08 9.54
CA PHE A 165 9.32 1.33 10.78
C PHE A 165 8.07 0.67 11.38
N GLY A 166 6.90 0.82 10.78
CA GLY A 166 5.67 0.21 11.27
C GLY A 166 5.03 -0.68 10.21
N ILE A 167 3.73 -0.53 10.07
CA ILE A 167 2.93 -1.18 9.04
C ILE A 167 3.27 -0.66 7.65
N LYS A 168 3.07 -1.51 6.63
CA LYS A 168 3.20 -1.12 5.21
C LYS A 168 2.40 0.16 4.95
N PRO A 169 3.03 1.22 4.40
CA PRO A 169 2.33 2.45 4.06
C PRO A 169 1.26 2.20 3.02
N LEU A 170 0.06 2.72 3.27
CA LEU A 170 -1.04 2.69 2.33
C LEU A 170 -1.19 4.07 1.69
N VAL A 171 -0.54 4.25 0.54
CA VAL A 171 -0.60 5.48 -0.25
C VAL A 171 -1.85 5.43 -1.13
N SER A 172 -2.66 6.49 -1.12
CA SER A 172 -3.80 6.62 -2.04
C SER A 172 -3.31 6.99 -3.44
N ASP A 173 -4.04 6.59 -4.49
CA ASP A 173 -3.73 6.97 -5.87
C ASP A 173 -3.68 8.51 -6.06
N ASP A 174 -4.50 9.24 -5.30
CA ASP A 174 -4.56 10.71 -5.30
C ASP A 174 -3.30 11.39 -4.73
N GLN A 175 -2.46 10.66 -4.00
CA GLN A 175 -1.24 11.18 -3.36
C GLN A 175 0.02 10.99 -4.21
N GLY A 176 -0.15 10.46 -5.44
CA GLY A 176 0.89 10.27 -6.43
C GLY A 176 1.53 8.88 -6.41
N PRO A 177 2.13 8.44 -7.54
CA PRO A 177 2.62 7.08 -7.69
C PRO A 177 3.99 6.89 -7.03
N VAL A 178 3.98 6.59 -5.73
CA VAL A 178 5.17 6.03 -5.04
C VAL A 178 5.50 4.70 -5.72
N ALA A 179 6.72 4.50 -6.23
CA ALA A 179 7.12 3.24 -6.91
C ALA A 179 6.93 2.02 -6.02
N PHE A 180 7.26 2.18 -4.75
CA PHE A 180 7.44 1.05 -3.86
C PHE A 180 7.16 1.46 -2.41
N THR A 181 6.40 0.63 -1.69
CA THR A 181 6.09 0.82 -0.28
C THR A 181 6.32 -0.49 0.46
N ALA A 182 7.05 -0.45 1.57
CA ALA A 182 7.24 -1.64 2.39
C ALA A 182 7.64 -1.30 3.83
N PRO A 183 7.34 -2.20 4.79
CA PRO A 183 7.95 -2.12 6.12
C PRO A 183 9.43 -2.51 6.05
N VAL A 184 10.31 -1.74 6.70
CA VAL A 184 11.75 -2.02 6.65
C VAL A 184 12.11 -3.34 7.33
N TRP A 185 11.33 -3.73 8.36
CA TRP A 185 11.56 -4.98 9.10
C TRP A 185 11.44 -6.24 8.24
N SER A 186 10.75 -6.17 7.09
CA SER A 186 10.71 -7.28 6.14
C SER A 186 12.05 -7.54 5.43
N TYR A 187 13.00 -6.61 5.54
CA TYR A 187 14.33 -6.68 4.90
C TYR A 187 15.45 -6.58 5.92
N LEU A 188 15.17 -6.80 7.21
CA LEU A 188 16.19 -6.79 8.25
C LEU A 188 16.40 -8.20 8.78
N GLU A 189 17.67 -8.58 8.85
CA GLU A 189 18.13 -9.82 9.47
C GLU A 189 19.05 -9.53 10.64
N ASP A 190 19.11 -10.50 11.54
CA ASP A 190 19.98 -10.51 12.70
C ASP A 190 20.83 -11.79 12.68
N GLU A 191 21.94 -11.74 11.96
CA GLU A 191 22.96 -12.81 11.94
C GLU A 191 24.17 -12.37 12.78
N GLY A 192 23.95 -12.12 14.08
CA GLY A 192 24.97 -11.56 14.96
C GLY A 192 25.16 -10.05 14.79
N GLY A 193 24.15 -9.38 14.24
CA GLY A 193 24.15 -7.96 13.92
C GLY A 193 23.06 -7.62 12.91
N LEU A 194 22.56 -6.39 13.00
CA LEU A 194 21.51 -5.90 12.10
C LEU A 194 22.05 -5.73 10.68
N ARG A 195 21.46 -6.42 9.71
CA ARG A 195 21.78 -6.31 8.28
C ARG A 195 20.54 -5.99 7.47
N LEU A 196 20.67 -5.08 6.50
CA LEU A 196 19.64 -4.83 5.50
C LEU A 196 19.85 -5.78 4.31
N LEU A 197 18.81 -6.52 3.94
CA LEU A 197 18.74 -7.39 2.77
C LEU A 197 18.55 -6.55 1.50
N VAL A 198 19.60 -5.82 1.14
CA VAL A 198 19.63 -4.88 0.01
C VAL A 198 19.24 -5.56 -1.30
N GLU A 199 19.73 -6.78 -1.54
CA GLU A 199 19.46 -7.54 -2.76
C GLU A 199 18.00 -7.95 -2.87
N GLU A 200 17.38 -8.45 -1.79
CA GLU A 200 15.97 -8.84 -1.76
C GLU A 200 15.06 -7.62 -1.94
N LEU A 201 15.37 -6.52 -1.24
CA LEU A 201 14.68 -5.25 -1.42
C LEU A 201 14.79 -4.75 -2.87
N ALA A 202 15.95 -4.91 -3.51
CA ALA A 202 16.13 -4.54 -4.91
C ALA A 202 15.31 -5.42 -5.86
N GLN A 203 15.19 -6.72 -5.58
CA GLN A 203 14.34 -7.64 -6.35
C GLN A 203 12.85 -7.27 -6.24
N ASP A 204 12.36 -6.99 -5.03
CA ASP A 204 10.98 -6.58 -4.80
C ASP A 204 10.64 -5.24 -5.43
N VAL A 205 11.59 -4.29 -5.38
CA VAL A 205 11.48 -3.02 -6.08
C VAL A 205 11.39 -3.23 -7.59
N ALA A 206 12.24 -4.10 -8.15
CA ALA A 206 12.21 -4.41 -9.58
C ALA A 206 10.91 -5.12 -10.00
N ALA A 207 10.42 -6.07 -9.21
CA ALA A 207 9.15 -6.77 -9.46
C ALA A 207 7.96 -5.80 -9.45
N THR A 208 7.87 -4.95 -8.43
CA THR A 208 6.82 -3.91 -8.33
C THR A 208 6.86 -2.95 -9.51
N GLU A 209 8.05 -2.67 -10.04
CA GLU A 209 8.19 -1.85 -11.24
C GLU A 209 7.85 -2.59 -12.52
N GLN A 210 8.14 -3.87 -12.66
CA GLN A 210 7.71 -4.67 -13.81
C GLN A 210 6.18 -4.73 -13.87
N ASP A 211 5.52 -4.94 -12.74
CA ASP A 211 4.06 -4.90 -12.62
C ASP A 211 3.47 -3.53 -13.02
N ARG A 212 4.26 -2.45 -12.94
CA ARG A 212 3.87 -1.09 -13.36
C ARG A 212 4.30 -0.74 -14.78
N ALA A 213 5.46 -1.24 -15.21
CA ALA A 213 6.06 -1.04 -16.52
C ALA A 213 5.43 -1.95 -17.57
N GLU A 214 4.62 -2.91 -17.15
CA GLU A 214 3.46 -3.35 -17.90
C GLU A 214 2.28 -2.42 -17.61
N PRO A 215 2.10 -1.32 -18.35
CA PRO A 215 0.87 -1.28 -19.09
C PRO A 215 1.02 -2.43 -20.07
N SER A 216 0.44 -3.59 -19.74
CA SER A 216 -0.38 -4.15 -20.80
C SER A 216 -1.26 -2.98 -21.18
N ARG A 217 -0.96 -2.33 -22.33
CA ARG A 217 -2.04 -1.75 -23.13
C ARG A 217 -3.13 -2.79 -22.96
N PRO A 218 -4.35 -2.45 -22.52
CA PRO A 218 -5.41 -3.43 -22.57
C PRO A 218 -5.37 -3.92 -24.00
N VAL A 219 -4.83 -5.13 -24.21
CA VAL A 219 -5.12 -5.87 -25.41
C VAL A 219 -6.59 -6.00 -25.18
N PRO A 220 -7.42 -5.27 -25.95
CA PRO A 220 -8.85 -5.37 -25.75
C PRO A 220 -9.06 -6.85 -25.86
N ASP A 221 -9.50 -7.49 -24.79
CA ASP A 221 -9.87 -8.88 -24.88
C ASP A 221 -10.90 -8.86 -25.99
N LYS A 222 -10.49 -9.34 -27.18
CA LYS A 222 -11.26 -9.14 -28.41
C LYS A 222 -12.64 -9.74 -28.20
N ARG A 223 -12.74 -10.72 -27.30
CA ARG A 223 -13.96 -11.33 -26.84
C ARG A 223 -14.78 -10.41 -25.93
N ALA A 224 -14.21 -9.83 -24.87
CA ALA A 224 -14.95 -8.92 -23.98
C ALA A 224 -15.41 -7.62 -24.69
N THR A 225 -14.58 -7.06 -25.57
CA THR A 225 -14.92 -5.86 -26.35
C THR A 225 -16.01 -6.16 -27.38
N ARG A 226 -15.92 -7.31 -28.07
CA ARG A 226 -16.95 -7.76 -29.02
C ARG A 226 -18.27 -8.09 -28.34
N SER A 227 -18.26 -8.79 -27.20
CA SER A 227 -19.46 -9.09 -26.42
C SER A 227 -20.16 -7.82 -25.93
N ARG A 228 -19.40 -6.80 -25.51
CA ARG A 228 -19.95 -5.49 -25.15
C ARG A 228 -20.58 -4.78 -26.35
N THR A 229 -19.90 -4.75 -27.50
CA THR A 229 -20.44 -4.16 -28.73
C THR A 229 -21.72 -4.87 -29.18
N LEU A 230 -21.76 -6.20 -29.17
CA LEU A 230 -22.97 -6.97 -29.49
C LEU A 230 -24.14 -6.64 -28.56
N GLY A 231 -23.89 -6.53 -27.26
CA GLY A 231 -24.92 -6.16 -26.28
C GLY A 231 -25.49 -4.76 -26.52
N LEU A 232 -24.64 -3.80 -26.89
CA LEU A 232 -25.07 -2.43 -27.22
C LEU A 232 -25.87 -2.40 -28.53
N LEU A 233 -25.39 -3.06 -29.59
CA LEU A 233 -26.10 -3.16 -30.87
C LEU A 233 -27.47 -3.82 -30.70
N HIS A 234 -27.55 -4.88 -29.88
CA HIS A 234 -28.80 -5.56 -29.57
C HIS A 234 -29.80 -4.62 -28.89
N LYS A 235 -29.37 -3.91 -27.84
CA LYS A 235 -30.22 -2.97 -27.10
C LYS A 235 -30.78 -1.88 -28.02
N GLU A 236 -29.94 -1.34 -28.90
CA GLU A 236 -30.33 -0.26 -29.80
C GLU A 236 -31.32 -0.73 -30.87
N LEU A 237 -31.11 -1.92 -31.45
CA LEU A 237 -32.08 -2.50 -32.39
C LEU A 237 -33.43 -2.81 -31.72
N VAL A 238 -33.44 -3.33 -30.50
CA VAL A 238 -34.69 -3.54 -29.74
C VAL A 238 -35.41 -2.20 -29.53
N SER A 239 -34.69 -1.15 -29.15
CA SER A 239 -35.26 0.19 -28.97
C SER A 239 -35.85 0.76 -30.26
N HIS A 240 -35.17 0.55 -31.39
CA HIS A 240 -35.66 0.96 -32.71
C HIS A 240 -36.94 0.23 -33.12
N ILE A 241 -36.97 -1.10 -32.98
CA ILE A 241 -38.15 -1.92 -33.28
C ILE A 241 -39.34 -1.53 -32.39
N GLN A 242 -39.11 -1.28 -31.09
CA GLN A 242 -40.14 -0.82 -30.17
C GLN A 242 -40.70 0.54 -30.59
N SER A 243 -39.83 1.49 -30.95
CA SER A 243 -40.24 2.81 -31.42
C SER A 243 -41.05 2.72 -32.73
N ALA A 244 -40.65 1.86 -33.66
CA ALA A 244 -41.39 1.61 -34.89
C ALA A 244 -42.76 0.97 -34.63
N LYS A 245 -42.83 0.03 -33.69
CA LYS A 245 -44.08 -0.62 -33.27
C LYS A 245 -45.05 0.37 -32.61
N ASP A 246 -44.54 1.30 -31.80
CA ASP A 246 -45.37 2.32 -31.18
C ASP A 246 -45.88 3.36 -32.19
N ALA A 247 -45.05 3.75 -33.18
CA ALA A 247 -45.49 4.57 -34.31
C ALA A 247 -46.64 3.90 -35.09
N LEU A 248 -46.52 2.60 -35.39
CA LEU A 248 -47.59 1.82 -36.04
C LEU A 248 -48.88 1.79 -35.23
N ARG A 249 -48.80 1.65 -33.90
CA ARG A 249 -49.97 1.68 -33.01
C ARG A 249 -50.68 3.03 -33.00
N GLN A 250 -49.91 4.11 -33.12
CA GLN A 250 -50.42 5.48 -33.16
C GLN A 250 -50.93 5.88 -34.55
N GLY A 251 -50.77 5.02 -35.57
CA GLY A 251 -51.13 5.33 -36.95
C GLY A 251 -50.17 6.32 -37.62
N GLU A 252 -48.98 6.49 -37.07
CA GLU A 252 -47.93 7.34 -37.64
C GLU A 252 -47.18 6.61 -38.78
N ALA A 253 -46.44 7.38 -39.58
CA ALA A 253 -45.58 6.82 -40.61
C ALA A 253 -44.47 5.95 -39.96
N LEU A 254 -44.20 4.79 -40.55
CA LEU A 254 -43.15 3.88 -40.08
C LEU A 254 -41.79 4.60 -40.03
N LEU A 255 -41.00 4.30 -38.99
CA LEU A 255 -39.62 4.76 -38.93
C LEU A 255 -38.83 4.29 -40.16
N PRO A 256 -37.85 5.08 -40.64
CA PRO A 256 -37.00 4.65 -41.73
C PRO A 256 -36.28 3.36 -41.34
N LYS A 257 -36.08 2.47 -42.32
CA LYS A 257 -35.35 1.21 -42.12
C LYS A 257 -33.98 1.50 -41.51
N PRO A 258 -33.53 0.70 -40.53
CA PRO A 258 -32.25 0.95 -39.89
C PRO A 258 -31.11 0.78 -40.90
N GLU A 259 -30.21 1.76 -40.96
CA GLU A 259 -28.98 1.68 -41.74
C GLU A 259 -27.80 1.30 -40.84
N GLN A 260 -26.82 0.53 -41.34
CA GLN A 260 -25.66 0.12 -40.54
C GLN A 260 -24.87 1.34 -40.05
N GLN A 261 -24.81 2.40 -40.86
CA GLN A 261 -24.20 3.67 -40.50
C GLN A 261 -24.91 4.34 -39.31
N TRP A 262 -26.25 4.30 -39.27
CA TRP A 262 -27.02 4.82 -38.14
C TRP A 262 -26.70 4.03 -36.86
N LEU A 263 -26.73 2.69 -36.93
CA LEU A 263 -26.47 1.83 -35.78
C LEU A 263 -25.02 1.99 -35.26
N ALA A 264 -24.07 2.14 -36.18
CA ALA A 264 -22.67 2.41 -35.86
C ALA A 264 -22.53 3.73 -35.08
N LYS A 265 -23.22 4.79 -35.53
CA LYS A 265 -23.22 6.09 -34.86
C LYS A 265 -23.88 6.02 -33.48
N ALA A 266 -25.00 5.31 -33.34
CA ALA A 266 -25.72 5.17 -32.08
C ALA A 266 -24.90 4.45 -30.99
N VAL A 267 -24.04 3.51 -31.39
CA VAL A 267 -23.19 2.71 -30.48
C VAL A 267 -21.73 3.19 -30.44
N GLU A 268 -21.44 4.36 -31.04
CA GLU A 268 -20.08 4.93 -31.11
C GLU A 268 -19.02 3.96 -31.66
N THR A 269 -19.40 3.19 -32.69
CA THR A 269 -18.53 2.21 -33.35
C THR A 269 -18.43 2.48 -34.85
N SER A 270 -17.60 1.71 -35.55
CA SER A 270 -17.47 1.83 -37.01
C SER A 270 -18.49 0.95 -37.74
N GLU A 271 -18.93 1.39 -38.92
CA GLU A 271 -19.82 0.62 -39.80
C GLU A 271 -19.24 -0.76 -40.14
N ALA A 272 -17.93 -0.83 -40.42
CA ALA A 272 -17.21 -2.08 -40.63
C ALA A 272 -17.25 -3.03 -39.42
N THR A 273 -17.45 -2.52 -38.21
CA THR A 273 -17.62 -3.35 -37.00
C THR A 273 -19.05 -3.85 -36.88
N VAL A 274 -20.05 -3.03 -37.21
CA VAL A 274 -21.45 -3.45 -37.29
C VAL A 274 -21.64 -4.53 -38.35
N SER A 275 -21.10 -4.32 -39.56
CA SER A 275 -21.14 -5.31 -40.64
C SER A 275 -20.56 -6.65 -40.17
N ARG A 276 -19.38 -6.67 -39.56
CA ARG A 276 -18.76 -7.90 -39.05
C ARG A 276 -19.59 -8.59 -37.96
N CYS A 277 -20.24 -7.82 -37.08
CA CYS A 277 -21.15 -8.39 -36.08
C CYS A 277 -22.40 -9.01 -36.70
N LEU A 278 -22.89 -8.45 -37.82
CA LEU A 278 -24.05 -8.97 -38.54
C LEU A 278 -23.71 -10.15 -39.46
N THR A 279 -22.53 -10.20 -40.07
CA THR A 279 -22.19 -11.21 -41.09
C THR A 279 -21.29 -12.33 -40.60
N GLU A 280 -20.29 -12.01 -39.76
CA GLU A 280 -19.19 -12.92 -39.38
C GLU A 280 -19.34 -13.48 -37.95
N ASP A 281 -20.40 -13.12 -37.22
CA ASP A 281 -20.62 -13.58 -35.85
C ASP A 281 -21.55 -14.79 -35.76
N GLU A 282 -20.95 -15.95 -35.50
CA GLU A 282 -21.64 -17.22 -35.31
C GLU A 282 -22.06 -17.51 -33.85
N SER A 283 -21.75 -16.60 -32.92
CA SER A 283 -22.22 -16.75 -31.54
C SER A 283 -23.74 -16.61 -31.43
N ALA A 284 -24.34 -17.09 -30.34
CA ALA A 284 -25.76 -16.91 -30.07
C ALA A 284 -26.17 -15.43 -30.09
N ALA A 285 -25.32 -14.54 -29.59
CA ALA A 285 -25.55 -13.09 -29.61
C ALA A 285 -25.51 -12.51 -31.04
N GLY A 286 -24.59 -12.97 -31.88
CA GLY A 286 -24.53 -12.59 -33.29
C GLY A 286 -25.76 -13.07 -34.10
N LEU A 287 -26.22 -14.29 -33.83
CA LEU A 287 -27.45 -14.83 -34.43
C LEU A 287 -28.70 -14.07 -33.96
N ALA A 288 -28.78 -13.72 -32.67
CA ALA A 288 -29.86 -12.90 -32.14
C ALA A 288 -29.88 -11.50 -32.79
N LEU A 289 -28.72 -10.87 -32.93
CA LEU A 289 -28.58 -9.57 -33.58
C LEU A 289 -29.05 -9.61 -35.05
N ARG A 290 -28.69 -10.65 -35.80
CA ARG A 290 -29.18 -10.86 -37.18
C ARG A 290 -30.69 -10.99 -37.26
N ARG A 291 -31.30 -11.72 -36.32
CA ARG A 291 -32.77 -11.87 -36.27
C ARG A 291 -33.45 -10.53 -36.00
N LEU A 292 -32.95 -9.75 -35.04
CA LEU A 292 -33.46 -8.40 -34.78
C LEU A 292 -33.32 -7.48 -36.00
N TRP A 293 -32.19 -7.55 -36.69
CA TRP A 293 -31.99 -6.79 -37.93
C TRP A 293 -33.04 -7.14 -38.99
N ALA A 294 -33.27 -8.44 -39.24
CA ALA A 294 -34.29 -8.90 -40.17
C ALA A 294 -35.72 -8.48 -39.76
N ILE A 295 -36.03 -8.51 -38.46
CA ILE A 295 -37.31 -8.02 -37.94
C ILE A 295 -37.46 -6.52 -38.20
N ALA A 296 -36.41 -5.74 -38.00
CA ALA A 296 -36.45 -4.29 -38.24
C ALA A 296 -36.61 -3.92 -39.72
N GLU A 297 -36.28 -4.82 -40.65
CA GLU A 297 -36.47 -4.62 -42.09
C GLU A 297 -37.88 -5.01 -42.60
N ASP A 298 -38.64 -5.79 -41.82
CA ASP A 298 -39.96 -6.35 -42.15
C ASP A 298 -41.06 -5.76 -41.23
N GLU A 299 -41.94 -4.96 -41.81
CA GLU A 299 -43.02 -4.28 -41.08
C GLU A 299 -43.97 -5.26 -40.37
N ASP A 300 -44.30 -6.39 -40.99
CA ASP A 300 -45.20 -7.37 -40.38
C ASP A 300 -44.53 -8.08 -39.20
N ALA A 301 -43.21 -8.30 -39.29
CA ALA A 301 -42.41 -8.83 -38.19
C ALA A 301 -42.33 -7.84 -37.00
N VAL A 302 -42.21 -6.54 -37.25
CA VAL A 302 -42.24 -5.48 -36.20
C VAL A 302 -43.55 -5.52 -35.41
N ARG A 303 -44.69 -5.73 -36.08
CA ARG A 303 -46.02 -5.76 -35.43
C ARG A 303 -46.12 -6.88 -34.39
N VAL A 304 -45.56 -8.05 -34.69
CA VAL A 304 -45.63 -9.24 -33.84
C VAL A 304 -44.44 -9.40 -32.88
N PHE A 305 -43.43 -8.54 -32.97
CA PHE A 305 -42.24 -8.61 -32.12
C PHE A 305 -42.58 -8.49 -30.63
N ASP A 306 -42.12 -9.45 -29.82
CA ASP A 306 -42.16 -9.41 -28.35
C ASP A 306 -40.72 -9.42 -27.79
N PRO A 307 -40.28 -8.33 -27.13
CA PRO A 307 -38.93 -8.23 -26.57
C PRO A 307 -38.64 -9.25 -25.46
N ASN A 308 -39.66 -9.86 -24.86
CA ASN A 308 -39.49 -10.87 -23.80
C ASN A 308 -39.28 -12.29 -24.35
N ALA A 309 -39.59 -12.52 -25.63
CA ALA A 309 -39.40 -13.82 -26.29
C ALA A 309 -37.98 -14.02 -26.83
N THR A 310 -37.10 -13.01 -26.70
CA THR A 310 -35.76 -12.97 -27.29
C THR A 310 -34.62 -13.04 -26.26
N GLN A 311 -34.93 -13.10 -24.96
CA GLN A 311 -33.98 -13.33 -23.85
C GLN A 311 -33.85 -14.82 -23.52
#